data_AF-A0A447XGG4-F1
#
_entry.id   AF-A0A447XGG4-F1
#
_cell.length_a   1.000
_cell.length_b   1.000
_cell.length_c   1.000
_cell.angle_alpha   90.00
_cell.angle_beta   90.00
_cell.angle_gamma   90.00
#
_symmetry.space_group_name_H-M   'P 1'
#
loop_
_entity.id
_entity.type
_entity.pdbx_description
1 polymer ?
#
loop_
_entity_poly.entity_id
_entity_poly.type
_entity_poly.pdbx_seq_one_letter_code
_entity_poly.pdbx_strand_id
1 'polypeptide(L)'
;MNRFFTSTLELDMNDVEASLAGPKRPQDRVALPDVPKAFAASNELEVNATHKDRQPVDYVMNGHQYQLPDGAVVIAAITSCTNTSNPSVLMAAGLLAKKAVTLGLKRQPWVKASLAPGSKVVSDYLAKAKLTPYLDELGFNLVGYGCTTCIGNSGPLPDPIETAIKKGDLTVGAVLSGNRNFEGRIHPLVKTNWLASPPLVVAYALAGNMNINLASEPIGHDRKGDPVYLKDIWPSAQEIARAVEQVSTEMFRKEYAEVFEGTAEWKEINVARSDTYGWQEDSTYIRLSPFFDEMQATPAPVEDIHGARILAMLGDSVTTDHISPAGSIKPDSPAGRYLQGRGVERKDFNSYGSRRGNHEVMMRGTFANIRIRNEMVPGVEGGMTRHLPDSEVISIYDAAMRYKQEQTPLAVIAGKEYGSGSSRDWAAKGPRLLGIRVVIAESFERIHRSNLIGMGILPLEFPQGVTRKTLELTGEEKIDIVDLQNLQPGATVPVTFTRADGSQEVVPCRCRIDTATELTYYQNDGILHYVIRNMLK
;
A
#
# COMPACT_ATOMS: atom_id res chain seq x y z
N MET A 1 17.69 9.51 37.31
CA MET A 1 18.08 10.23 36.06
C MET A 1 16.86 10.97 35.56
N ASN A 2 16.89 12.30 35.60
CA ASN A 2 15.86 13.09 34.91
C ASN A 2 16.07 12.91 33.41
N ARG A 3 15.05 12.39 32.72
CA ARG A 3 15.07 12.27 31.26
C ARG A 3 14.70 13.64 30.69
N PHE A 4 15.59 14.23 29.90
CA PHE A 4 15.33 15.46 29.17
C PHE A 4 14.91 15.11 27.74
N PHE A 5 13.67 15.44 27.39
CA PHE A 5 13.15 15.26 26.03
C PHE A 5 13.27 16.57 25.26
N THR A 6 13.54 16.51 23.95
CA THR A 6 13.58 17.69 23.07
C THR A 6 12.23 18.40 22.99
N SER A 7 11.13 17.66 23.16
CA SER A 7 9.75 18.18 23.27
C SER A 7 8.90 17.19 24.08
N THR A 8 7.83 17.69 24.71
CA THR A 8 6.88 16.89 25.49
C THR A 8 5.47 17.09 24.92
N LEU A 9 4.72 15.99 24.79
CA LEU A 9 3.32 15.97 24.38
C LEU A 9 2.54 15.14 25.42
N GLU A 10 1.28 15.47 25.64
CA GLU A 10 0.39 14.78 26.59
C GLU A 10 -0.95 14.38 25.92
N LEU A 11 -1.57 13.31 26.43
CA LEU A 11 -2.90 12.84 26.02
C LEU A 11 -3.61 12.28 27.25
N ASP A 12 -4.78 12.84 27.59
CA ASP A 12 -5.66 12.24 28.59
C ASP A 12 -6.40 11.04 27.96
N MET A 13 -6.31 9.88 28.60
CA MET A 13 -6.96 8.67 28.12
C MET A 13 -8.49 8.75 28.22
N ASN A 14 -9.04 9.67 29.02
CA ASN A 14 -10.48 9.91 29.10
C ASN A 14 -11.04 10.62 27.86
N ASP A 15 -10.20 11.32 27.11
CA ASP A 15 -10.58 11.97 25.85
C ASP A 15 -10.65 10.97 24.67
N VAL A 16 -10.20 9.73 24.88
CA VAL A 16 -10.20 8.69 23.86
C VAL A 16 -11.59 8.08 23.72
N GLU A 17 -12.26 8.40 22.62
CA GLU A 17 -13.54 7.81 22.21
C GLU A 17 -13.36 6.75 21.08
N ALA A 18 -14.40 5.94 20.86
CA ALA A 18 -14.42 5.00 19.74
C ALA A 18 -14.31 5.74 18.40
N SER A 19 -13.39 5.32 17.54
CA SER A 19 -13.07 6.01 16.28
C SER A 19 -12.64 5.04 15.20
N LEU A 20 -12.78 5.47 13.95
CA LEU A 20 -12.15 4.87 12.79
C LEU A 20 -11.06 5.82 12.26
N ALA A 21 -10.19 5.34 11.38
CA ALA A 21 -9.36 6.23 10.55
C ALA A 21 -9.62 5.99 9.06
N GLY A 22 -9.90 7.04 8.29
CA GLY A 22 -10.28 6.93 6.89
C GLY A 22 -10.90 8.20 6.30
N PRO A 23 -11.29 8.16 5.01
CA PRO A 23 -11.31 6.98 4.15
C PRO A 23 -10.02 6.68 3.37
N LYS A 24 -9.01 7.57 3.43
CA LYS A 24 -7.82 7.48 2.55
C LYS A 24 -6.48 7.52 3.27
N ARG A 25 -6.39 8.01 4.50
CA ARG A 25 -5.12 8.08 5.24
C ARG A 25 -5.25 7.59 6.69
N PRO A 26 -4.17 7.04 7.29
CA PRO A 26 -4.23 6.52 8.66
C PRO A 26 -4.38 7.60 9.73
N GLN A 27 -3.96 8.83 9.46
CA GLN A 27 -4.07 9.98 10.36
C GLN A 27 -5.45 10.65 10.32
N ASP A 28 -6.32 10.28 9.37
CA ASP A 28 -7.66 10.85 9.23
C ASP A 28 -8.60 10.20 10.27
N ARG A 29 -8.41 10.52 11.56
CA ARG A 29 -9.24 10.01 12.66
C ARG A 29 -10.65 10.60 12.57
N VAL A 30 -11.66 9.74 12.65
CA VAL A 30 -13.09 10.09 12.65
C VAL A 30 -13.76 9.41 13.83
N ALA A 31 -14.42 10.17 14.70
CA ALA A 31 -15.21 9.62 15.79
C ALA A 31 -16.33 8.72 15.23
N LEU A 32 -16.69 7.65 15.94
CA LEU A 32 -17.66 6.67 15.45
C LEU A 32 -19.00 7.29 15.00
N PRO A 33 -19.58 8.30 15.71
CA PRO A 33 -20.81 8.96 15.27
C PRO A 33 -20.67 9.77 13.98
N ASP A 34 -19.46 10.21 13.64
CA ASP A 34 -19.19 11.10 12.50
C ASP A 34 -18.81 10.34 11.23
N VAL A 35 -18.70 9.01 11.28
CA VAL A 35 -18.31 8.19 10.12
C VAL A 35 -19.22 8.40 8.91
N PRO A 36 -20.56 8.41 9.02
CA PRO A 36 -21.44 8.68 7.87
C PRO A 36 -21.18 10.06 7.25
N LYS A 37 -20.95 11.07 8.08
CA LYS A 37 -20.65 12.44 7.63
C LYS A 37 -19.31 12.51 6.90
N ALA A 38 -18.27 11.87 7.44
CA ALA A 38 -16.96 11.82 6.80
C ALA A 38 -16.98 11.03 5.48
N PHE A 39 -17.77 9.95 5.42
CA PHE A 39 -18.01 9.20 4.19
C PHE A 39 -18.69 10.09 3.13
N ALA A 40 -19.79 10.76 3.48
CA ALA A 40 -20.50 11.68 2.57
C ALA A 40 -19.59 12.81 2.05
N ALA A 41 -18.84 13.46 2.94
CA ALA A 41 -17.90 14.52 2.56
C ALA A 41 -16.80 14.04 1.60
N SER A 42 -16.31 12.81 1.77
CA SER A 42 -15.33 12.23 0.84
C SER A 42 -15.90 11.96 -0.54
N ASN A 43 -17.20 11.67 -0.66
CA ASN A 43 -17.86 11.45 -1.95
C ASN A 43 -18.08 12.77 -2.72
N GLU A 44 -18.34 13.87 -2.01
CA GLU A 44 -18.52 15.21 -2.62
C GLU A 44 -17.22 15.79 -3.20
N LEU A 45 -16.07 15.44 -2.61
CA LEU A 45 -14.75 15.93 -3.02
C LEU A 45 -14.16 15.19 -4.24
N GLU A 46 -14.81 14.15 -4.77
CA GLU A 46 -14.36 13.53 -6.01
C GLU A 46 -14.60 14.47 -7.20
N VAL A 47 -13.55 14.83 -7.94
CA VAL A 47 -13.49 15.88 -8.99
C VAL A 47 -14.44 15.64 -10.18
N ASN A 48 -15.16 14.52 -10.20
CA ASN A 48 -16.18 14.17 -11.21
C ASN A 48 -17.55 13.79 -10.60
N ALA A 49 -17.77 13.99 -9.30
CA ALA A 49 -19.03 13.74 -8.63
C ALA A 49 -19.99 14.92 -8.86
N THR A 50 -20.51 15.05 -10.08
CA THR A 50 -21.88 15.56 -10.21
C THR A 50 -22.75 14.72 -9.28
N HIS A 51 -23.60 15.36 -8.44
CA HIS A 51 -24.49 14.71 -7.48
C HIS A 51 -25.27 13.54 -8.12
N LYS A 52 -24.66 12.36 -8.16
CA LYS A 52 -25.33 11.12 -8.58
C LYS A 52 -25.95 10.58 -7.31
N ASP A 53 -27.26 10.75 -7.18
CA ASP A 53 -28.06 9.95 -6.27
C ASP A 53 -27.97 8.48 -6.74
N ARG A 54 -26.92 7.79 -6.25
CA ARG A 54 -26.58 6.44 -6.67
C ARG A 54 -27.57 5.46 -6.06
N GLN A 55 -28.55 5.06 -6.87
CA GLN A 55 -29.57 4.10 -6.45
C GLN A 55 -28.95 2.72 -6.17
N PRO A 56 -29.49 1.96 -5.20
CA PRO A 56 -29.08 0.58 -4.96
C PRO A 56 -29.18 -0.27 -6.24
N VAL A 57 -28.20 -1.16 -6.44
CA VAL A 57 -28.14 -2.03 -7.63
C VAL A 57 -28.58 -3.44 -7.26
N ASP A 58 -29.60 -3.94 -7.97
CA ASP A 58 -30.04 -5.34 -7.83
C ASP A 58 -28.94 -6.31 -8.28
N TYR A 59 -28.76 -7.39 -7.52
CA TYR A 59 -27.91 -8.52 -7.88
C TYR A 59 -28.49 -9.84 -7.35
N VAL A 60 -28.07 -10.95 -7.94
CA VAL A 60 -28.46 -12.30 -7.53
C VAL A 60 -27.24 -13.03 -6.99
N MET A 61 -27.38 -13.64 -5.82
CA MET A 61 -26.33 -14.47 -5.22
C MET A 61 -26.98 -15.67 -4.53
N ASN A 62 -26.49 -16.87 -4.82
CA ASN A 62 -27.02 -18.13 -4.28
C ASN A 62 -28.55 -18.27 -4.46
N GLY A 63 -29.08 -17.87 -5.63
CA GLY A 63 -30.51 -17.94 -5.95
C GLY A 63 -31.41 -16.91 -5.26
N HIS A 64 -30.84 -16.00 -4.47
CA HIS A 64 -31.59 -14.94 -3.77
C HIS A 64 -31.29 -13.58 -4.40
N GLN A 65 -32.31 -12.73 -4.48
CA GLN A 65 -32.20 -11.36 -4.97
C GLN A 65 -31.88 -10.41 -3.81
N TYR A 66 -30.91 -9.53 -4.03
CA TYR A 66 -30.44 -8.54 -3.07
C TYR A 66 -30.23 -7.19 -3.75
N GLN A 67 -30.10 -6.14 -2.95
CA GLN A 67 -29.70 -4.81 -3.40
C GLN A 67 -28.37 -4.42 -2.78
N LEU A 68 -27.45 -3.93 -3.60
CA LEU A 68 -26.18 -3.37 -3.14
C LEU A 68 -26.30 -1.84 -3.08
N PRO A 69 -26.35 -1.24 -1.89
CA PRO A 69 -26.47 0.21 -1.74
C PRO A 69 -25.13 0.93 -1.95
N ASP A 70 -25.18 2.23 -2.22
CA ASP A 70 -24.01 3.10 -2.05
C ASP A 70 -23.57 3.11 -0.58
N GLY A 71 -22.26 3.24 -0.35
CA GLY A 71 -21.66 3.11 0.98
C GLY A 71 -21.58 1.69 1.53
N ALA A 72 -21.98 0.67 0.76
CA ALA A 72 -21.88 -0.73 1.19
C ALA A 72 -20.47 -1.09 1.66
N VAL A 73 -20.37 -1.75 2.82
CA VAL A 73 -19.13 -2.38 3.29
C VAL A 73 -19.01 -3.71 2.56
N VAL A 74 -18.10 -3.80 1.59
CA VAL A 74 -17.91 -5.03 0.79
C VAL A 74 -16.75 -5.89 1.28
N ILE A 75 -15.89 -5.35 2.15
CA ILE A 75 -14.81 -6.08 2.81
C ILE A 75 -14.81 -5.75 4.30
N ALA A 76 -14.82 -6.77 5.15
CA ALA A 76 -14.64 -6.66 6.60
C ALA A 76 -13.54 -7.63 7.06
N ALA A 77 -12.33 -7.13 7.31
CA ALA A 77 -11.17 -8.00 7.55
C ALA A 77 -10.57 -7.80 8.94
N ILE A 78 -10.65 -8.83 9.78
CA ILE A 78 -9.80 -8.94 10.97
C ILE A 78 -8.44 -9.45 10.50
N THR A 79 -7.50 -8.53 10.35
CA THR A 79 -6.18 -8.74 9.75
C THR A 79 -5.11 -7.92 10.48
N SER A 80 -3.86 -7.98 10.01
CA SER A 80 -2.70 -7.23 10.49
C SER A 80 -2.16 -7.61 11.86
N CYS A 81 -0.83 -7.75 11.92
CA CYS A 81 -0.10 -7.88 13.17
C CYS A 81 -0.35 -6.74 14.16
N THR A 82 -0.81 -5.56 13.70
CA THR A 82 -1.17 -4.43 14.56
C THR A 82 -2.23 -4.79 15.60
N ASN A 83 -3.27 -5.51 15.20
CA ASN A 83 -4.40 -5.83 16.09
C ASN A 83 -4.49 -7.32 16.41
N THR A 84 -4.05 -8.22 15.51
CA THR A 84 -4.14 -9.66 15.78
C THR A 84 -3.10 -10.16 16.79
N SER A 85 -2.13 -9.31 17.15
CA SER A 85 -1.18 -9.58 18.24
C SER A 85 -1.75 -9.24 19.63
N ASN A 86 -2.91 -8.57 19.70
CA ASN A 86 -3.54 -8.13 20.93
C ASN A 86 -4.74 -9.04 21.27
N PRO A 87 -4.61 -9.94 22.27
CA PRO A 87 -5.70 -10.86 22.64
C PRO A 87 -6.96 -10.13 23.11
N SER A 88 -6.84 -8.97 23.76
CA SER A 88 -8.01 -8.24 24.29
C SER A 88 -9.00 -7.86 23.20
N VAL A 89 -8.51 -7.32 22.08
CA VAL A 89 -9.39 -6.89 20.98
C VAL A 89 -9.89 -8.08 20.13
N LEU A 90 -9.13 -9.18 20.04
CA LEU A 90 -9.61 -10.39 19.36
C LEU A 90 -10.65 -11.16 20.19
N MET A 91 -10.45 -11.25 21.51
CA MET A 91 -11.47 -11.78 22.43
C MET A 91 -12.72 -10.89 22.40
N ALA A 92 -12.58 -9.57 22.36
CA ALA A 92 -13.71 -8.66 22.22
C ALA A 92 -14.48 -8.90 20.90
N ALA A 93 -13.79 -9.09 19.77
CA ALA A 93 -14.42 -9.41 18.50
C ALA A 93 -15.20 -10.74 18.54
N GLY A 94 -14.60 -11.79 19.13
CA GLY A 94 -15.27 -13.09 19.31
C GLY A 94 -16.48 -13.01 20.24
N LEU A 95 -16.39 -12.26 21.34
CA LEU A 95 -17.50 -12.05 22.26
C LEU A 95 -18.64 -11.24 21.63
N LEU A 96 -18.32 -10.21 20.85
CA LEU A 96 -19.31 -9.44 20.08
C LEU A 96 -20.01 -10.35 19.06
N ALA A 97 -19.25 -11.15 18.32
CA ALA A 97 -19.80 -12.14 17.38
C ALA A 97 -20.75 -13.12 18.09
N LYS A 98 -20.35 -13.64 19.25
CA LYS A 98 -21.18 -14.53 20.08
C LYS A 98 -22.51 -13.86 20.49
N LYS A 99 -22.48 -12.62 20.98
CA LYS A 99 -23.69 -11.87 21.37
C LYS A 99 -24.60 -11.63 20.15
N ALA A 100 -24.02 -11.20 19.03
CA ALA A 100 -24.75 -10.96 17.79
C ALA A 100 -25.48 -12.21 17.27
N VAL A 101 -24.77 -13.33 17.14
CA VAL A 101 -25.34 -14.62 16.69
C VAL A 101 -26.41 -15.14 17.65
N THR A 102 -26.20 -14.98 18.97
CA THR A 102 -27.18 -15.41 19.98
C THR A 102 -28.50 -14.65 19.83
N LEU A 103 -28.43 -13.36 19.50
CA LEU A 103 -29.61 -12.53 19.20
C LEU A 103 -30.19 -12.79 17.80
N GLY A 104 -29.52 -13.57 16.95
CA GLY A 104 -29.97 -13.91 15.59
C GLY A 104 -29.52 -12.94 14.50
N LEU A 105 -28.59 -12.02 14.82
CA LEU A 105 -27.99 -11.16 13.80
C LEU A 105 -27.12 -11.98 12.84
N LYS A 106 -27.09 -11.54 11.58
CA LYS A 106 -26.27 -12.12 10.51
C LYS A 106 -25.48 -11.02 9.83
N ARG A 107 -24.31 -11.39 9.28
CA ARG A 107 -23.54 -10.51 8.38
C ARG A 107 -24.37 -10.20 7.13
N GLN A 108 -24.28 -8.96 6.61
CA GLN A 108 -24.89 -8.65 5.32
C GLN A 108 -24.28 -9.47 4.18
N PRO A 109 -25.08 -9.99 3.23
CA PRO A 109 -24.66 -11.01 2.28
C PRO A 109 -23.49 -10.58 1.37
N TRP A 110 -23.42 -9.31 1.00
CA TRP A 110 -22.36 -8.74 0.14
C TRP A 110 -20.99 -8.57 0.82
N VAL A 111 -20.92 -8.66 2.16
CA VAL A 111 -19.68 -8.38 2.90
C VAL A 111 -18.71 -9.57 2.80
N LYS A 112 -17.54 -9.39 2.19
CA LYS A 112 -16.46 -10.38 2.28
C LYS A 112 -15.76 -10.28 3.64
N ALA A 113 -16.17 -11.12 4.59
CA ALA A 113 -15.56 -11.22 5.91
C ALA A 113 -14.33 -12.16 5.91
N SER A 114 -13.34 -11.89 6.77
CA SER A 114 -12.16 -12.76 6.92
C SER A 114 -11.43 -12.57 8.24
N LEU A 115 -10.86 -13.65 8.76
CA LEU A 115 -9.93 -13.65 9.89
C LEU A 115 -8.55 -14.14 9.42
N ALA A 116 -7.55 -13.26 9.48
CA ALA A 116 -6.17 -13.55 9.12
C ALA A 116 -5.22 -13.16 10.26
N PRO A 117 -5.01 -14.05 11.24
CA PRO A 117 -4.19 -13.78 12.40
C PRO A 117 -2.70 -13.83 12.07
N GLY A 118 -1.89 -13.11 12.85
CA GLY A 118 -0.44 -13.12 12.74
C GLY A 118 0.25 -14.39 13.27
N SER A 119 -0.46 -15.22 14.04
CA SER A 119 0.06 -16.49 14.57
C SER A 119 -1.05 -17.50 14.87
N LYS A 120 -0.66 -18.78 14.96
CA LYS A 120 -1.56 -19.89 15.34
C LYS A 120 -2.09 -19.81 16.77
N VAL A 121 -1.35 -19.14 17.67
CA VAL A 121 -1.78 -18.89 19.06
C VAL A 121 -3.15 -18.20 19.14
N VAL A 122 -3.47 -17.35 18.15
CA VAL A 122 -4.79 -16.71 18.06
C VAL A 122 -5.91 -17.73 17.90
N SER A 123 -5.71 -18.70 17.01
CA SER A 123 -6.68 -19.76 16.78
C SER A 123 -6.87 -20.62 18.04
N ASP A 124 -5.79 -20.93 18.75
CA ASP A 124 -5.83 -21.73 19.98
C ASP A 124 -6.68 -21.06 21.08
N TYR A 125 -6.44 -19.77 21.37
CA TYR A 125 -7.21 -19.12 22.44
C TYR A 125 -8.66 -18.85 22.05
N LEU A 126 -8.96 -18.58 20.77
CA LEU A 126 -10.34 -18.39 20.31
C LEU A 126 -11.11 -19.71 20.38
N ALA A 127 -10.45 -20.84 20.04
CA ALA A 127 -11.01 -22.17 20.17
C ALA A 127 -11.24 -22.54 21.65
N LYS A 128 -10.25 -22.31 22.52
CA LYS A 128 -10.37 -22.56 23.97
C LYS A 128 -11.49 -21.74 24.61
N ALA A 129 -11.65 -20.47 24.20
CA ALA A 129 -12.74 -19.60 24.64
C ALA A 129 -14.10 -19.93 23.99
N LYS A 130 -14.15 -20.91 23.07
CA LYS A 130 -15.34 -21.32 22.30
C LYS A 130 -15.96 -20.17 21.50
N LEU A 131 -15.12 -19.29 20.96
CA LEU A 131 -15.55 -18.12 20.17
C LEU A 131 -15.47 -18.35 18.66
N THR A 132 -14.62 -19.27 18.20
CA THR A 132 -14.43 -19.59 16.77
C THR A 132 -15.73 -19.88 16.02
N PRO A 133 -16.66 -20.72 16.52
CA PRO A 133 -17.90 -21.02 15.78
C PRO A 133 -18.77 -19.79 15.49
N TYR A 134 -18.77 -18.81 16.40
CA TYR A 134 -19.55 -17.58 16.22
C TYR A 134 -18.90 -16.63 15.20
N LEU A 135 -17.57 -16.58 15.17
CA LEU A 135 -16.83 -15.86 14.14
C LEU A 135 -17.08 -16.51 12.76
N ASP A 136 -17.01 -17.85 12.71
CA ASP A 136 -17.27 -18.62 11.49
C ASP A 136 -18.69 -18.40 10.95
N GLU A 137 -19.71 -18.39 11.82
CA GLU A 137 -21.10 -18.14 11.43
C GLU A 137 -21.30 -16.74 10.81
N LEU A 138 -20.54 -15.75 11.27
CA LEU A 138 -20.52 -14.40 10.67
C LEU A 138 -19.57 -14.31 9.46
N GLY A 139 -18.94 -15.40 9.03
CA GLY A 139 -18.03 -15.44 7.88
C GLY A 139 -16.60 -14.96 8.17
N PHE A 140 -16.22 -14.76 9.43
CA PHE A 140 -14.84 -14.48 9.84
C PHE A 140 -14.04 -15.79 9.99
N ASN A 141 -14.09 -16.61 8.95
CA ASN A 141 -13.33 -17.85 8.90
C ASN A 141 -11.83 -17.57 8.86
N LEU A 142 -11.04 -18.49 9.41
CA LEU A 142 -9.59 -18.47 9.28
C LEU A 142 -9.22 -18.64 7.80
N VAL A 143 -8.72 -17.57 7.17
CA VAL A 143 -8.31 -17.60 5.75
C VAL A 143 -6.81 -17.81 5.56
N GLY A 144 -6.03 -17.76 6.64
CA GLY A 144 -4.60 -18.01 6.63
C GLY A 144 -3.84 -17.18 7.66
N TYR A 145 -2.60 -17.60 7.93
CA TYR A 145 -1.68 -16.90 8.83
C TYR A 145 -0.74 -16.01 8.03
N GLY A 146 -0.98 -14.70 8.02
CA GLY A 146 -0.18 -13.76 7.25
C GLY A 146 -0.87 -12.42 6.98
N CYS A 147 -0.22 -11.56 6.19
CA CYS A 147 -0.68 -10.18 6.00
C CYS A 147 -2.03 -10.05 5.28
N THR A 148 -2.35 -10.93 4.33
CA THR A 148 -3.63 -10.95 3.59
C THR A 148 -4.14 -9.55 3.19
N THR A 149 -5.35 -9.17 3.59
CA THR A 149 -5.99 -7.88 3.30
C THR A 149 -5.16 -6.67 3.76
N CYS A 150 -4.37 -6.77 4.83
CA CYS A 150 -3.53 -5.66 5.33
C CYS A 150 -2.49 -5.17 4.29
N ILE A 151 -2.03 -6.08 3.40
CA ILE A 151 -1.08 -5.74 2.33
C ILE A 151 -1.76 -5.60 0.95
N GLY A 152 -3.10 -5.66 0.90
CA GLY A 152 -3.86 -5.62 -0.34
C GLY A 152 -4.12 -6.98 -0.99
N ASN A 153 -3.69 -8.08 -0.36
CA ASN A 153 -4.03 -9.44 -0.79
C ASN A 153 -5.43 -9.82 -0.27
N SER A 154 -6.43 -9.01 -0.64
CA SER A 154 -7.83 -9.20 -0.26
C SER A 154 -8.54 -10.24 -1.15
N GLY A 155 -7.95 -10.62 -2.28
CA GLY A 155 -8.56 -11.51 -3.27
C GLY A 155 -9.77 -10.89 -3.98
N PRO A 156 -10.38 -11.59 -4.96
CA PRO A 156 -11.54 -11.06 -5.69
C PRO A 156 -12.77 -10.93 -4.78
N LEU A 157 -13.64 -9.99 -5.09
CA LEU A 157 -15.01 -9.99 -4.55
C LEU A 157 -15.85 -11.02 -5.34
N PRO A 158 -16.99 -11.50 -4.80
CA PRO A 158 -17.90 -12.33 -5.58
C PRO A 158 -18.35 -11.60 -6.87
N ASP A 159 -18.39 -12.31 -8.00
CA ASP A 159 -18.67 -11.72 -9.32
C ASP A 159 -19.96 -10.88 -9.38
N PRO A 160 -21.10 -11.29 -8.76
CA PRO A 160 -22.30 -10.46 -8.72
C PRO A 160 -22.08 -9.10 -8.02
N ILE A 161 -21.24 -9.08 -6.97
CA ILE A 161 -20.90 -7.86 -6.23
C ILE A 161 -20.00 -6.96 -7.08
N GLU A 162 -18.97 -7.51 -7.72
CA GLU A 162 -18.12 -6.72 -8.63
C GLU A 162 -18.92 -6.09 -9.77
N THR A 163 -19.84 -6.85 -10.34
CA THR A 163 -20.69 -6.40 -11.44
C THR A 163 -21.64 -5.31 -10.96
N ALA A 164 -22.25 -5.46 -9.78
CA ALA A 164 -23.12 -4.44 -9.20
C ALA A 164 -22.36 -3.13 -8.92
N ILE A 165 -21.16 -3.20 -8.32
CA ILE A 165 -20.31 -2.02 -8.07
C ILE A 165 -20.01 -1.27 -9.36
N LYS A 166 -19.56 -2.00 -10.41
CA LYS A 166 -19.18 -1.40 -11.70
C LYS A 166 -20.40 -0.81 -12.43
N LYS A 167 -21.53 -1.54 -12.44
CA LYS A 167 -22.76 -1.13 -13.12
C LYS A 167 -23.37 0.13 -12.49
N GLY A 168 -23.35 0.24 -11.17
CA GLY A 168 -23.89 1.40 -10.44
C GLY A 168 -22.90 2.54 -10.23
N ASP A 169 -21.63 2.37 -10.61
CA ASP A 169 -20.52 3.26 -10.19
C ASP A 169 -20.57 3.52 -8.67
N LEU A 170 -20.86 2.48 -7.88
CA LEU A 170 -21.08 2.61 -6.44
C LEU A 170 -19.79 2.96 -5.71
N THR A 171 -19.87 3.85 -4.73
CA THR A 171 -18.78 4.07 -3.78
C THR A 171 -18.94 3.11 -2.60
N VAL A 172 -18.13 2.06 -2.59
CA VAL A 172 -18.12 1.04 -1.53
C VAL A 172 -16.91 1.16 -0.61
N GLY A 173 -17.04 0.60 0.59
CA GLY A 173 -16.05 0.66 1.66
C GLY A 173 -15.43 -0.69 2.02
N ALA A 174 -14.20 -0.65 2.53
CA ALA A 174 -13.58 -1.73 3.29
C ALA A 174 -13.32 -1.27 4.72
N VAL A 175 -13.66 -2.13 5.70
CA VAL A 175 -13.33 -1.92 7.11
C VAL A 175 -12.35 -3.01 7.54
N LEU A 176 -11.19 -2.63 8.05
CA LEU A 176 -10.15 -3.58 8.41
C LEU A 176 -9.40 -3.19 9.68
N SER A 177 -8.90 -4.19 10.42
CA SER A 177 -8.04 -3.97 11.59
C SER A 177 -6.57 -3.74 11.23
N GLY A 178 -6.32 -3.13 10.08
CA GLY A 178 -5.01 -2.80 9.56
C GLY A 178 -4.39 -1.54 10.17
N ASN A 179 -3.35 -1.04 9.52
CA ASN A 179 -2.68 0.22 9.86
C ASN A 179 -2.56 1.19 8.66
N ARG A 180 -3.01 0.77 7.48
CA ARG A 180 -2.92 1.55 6.24
C ARG A 180 -4.17 1.36 5.39
N ASN A 181 -4.68 2.47 4.88
CA ASN A 181 -5.95 2.59 4.18
C ASN A 181 -5.86 3.52 2.96
N PHE A 182 -4.67 3.63 2.37
CA PHE A 182 -4.47 4.38 1.13
C PHE A 182 -5.38 3.87 0.00
N GLU A 183 -5.85 4.80 -0.83
CA GLU A 183 -6.71 4.48 -1.97
C GLU A 183 -6.02 3.48 -2.92
N GLY A 184 -6.77 2.48 -3.40
CA GLY A 184 -6.25 1.44 -4.28
C GLY A 184 -5.35 0.39 -3.61
N ARG A 185 -5.06 0.50 -2.31
CA ARG A 185 -4.24 -0.48 -1.58
C ARG A 185 -5.00 -1.75 -1.22
N ILE A 186 -6.22 -1.62 -0.69
CA ILE A 186 -6.94 -2.77 -0.09
C ILE A 186 -7.58 -3.63 -1.16
N HIS A 187 -8.33 -3.04 -2.08
CA HIS A 187 -8.96 -3.73 -3.20
C HIS A 187 -9.19 -2.72 -4.35
N PRO A 188 -9.01 -3.10 -5.64
CA PRO A 188 -9.13 -2.17 -6.76
C PRO A 188 -10.51 -1.49 -6.91
N LEU A 189 -11.57 -2.15 -6.48
CA LEU A 189 -12.96 -1.64 -6.56
C LEU A 189 -13.41 -0.84 -5.33
N VAL A 190 -12.57 -0.75 -4.29
CA VAL A 190 -12.91 -0.06 -3.04
C VAL A 190 -12.29 1.33 -3.03
N LYS A 191 -13.14 2.36 -2.96
CA LYS A 191 -12.71 3.77 -2.95
C LYS A 191 -12.46 4.30 -1.53
N THR A 192 -13.15 3.74 -0.53
CA THR A 192 -13.03 4.17 0.87
C THR A 192 -12.54 3.03 1.78
N ASN A 193 -11.51 3.28 2.57
CA ASN A 193 -10.90 2.26 3.43
C ASN A 193 -10.80 2.79 4.87
N TRP A 194 -11.27 2.00 5.82
CA TRP A 194 -11.44 2.42 7.20
C TRP A 194 -10.70 1.47 8.15
N LEU A 195 -9.78 2.04 8.92
CA LEU A 195 -9.07 1.33 9.97
C LEU A 195 -9.94 1.33 11.23
N ALA A 196 -10.18 0.16 11.79
CA ALA A 196 -11.04 -0.01 12.97
C ALA A 196 -10.50 -1.10 13.89
N SER A 197 -10.94 -1.11 15.15
CA SER A 197 -10.65 -2.25 16.04
C SER A 197 -11.37 -3.51 15.54
N PRO A 198 -10.83 -4.73 15.79
CA PRO A 198 -11.48 -5.98 15.44
C PRO A 198 -12.98 -6.10 15.78
N PRO A 199 -13.49 -5.69 16.98
CA PRO A 199 -14.92 -5.73 17.24
C PRO A 199 -15.72 -4.75 16.36
N LEU A 200 -15.19 -3.58 16.02
CA LEU A 200 -15.83 -2.67 15.08
C LEU A 200 -15.84 -3.23 13.65
N VAL A 201 -14.82 -3.99 13.24
CA VAL A 201 -14.85 -4.72 11.96
C VAL A 201 -16.03 -5.69 11.91
N VAL A 202 -16.30 -6.43 13.00
CA VAL A 202 -17.47 -7.31 13.10
C VAL A 202 -18.77 -6.49 13.06
N ALA A 203 -18.85 -5.39 13.78
CA ALA A 203 -20.04 -4.53 13.77
C ALA A 203 -20.36 -3.97 12.38
N TYR A 204 -19.36 -3.50 11.63
CA TYR A 204 -19.56 -3.04 10.25
C TYR A 204 -19.87 -4.18 9.27
N ALA A 205 -19.50 -5.43 9.56
CA ALA A 205 -19.93 -6.57 8.77
C ALA A 205 -21.42 -6.90 8.98
N LEU A 206 -21.93 -6.69 10.19
CA LEU A 206 -23.36 -6.86 10.53
C LEU A 206 -24.21 -5.74 9.92
N ALA A 207 -23.76 -4.49 10.07
CA ALA A 207 -24.44 -3.32 9.52
C ALA A 207 -24.34 -3.25 7.99
N GLY A 208 -23.17 -3.60 7.44
CA GLY A 208 -22.88 -3.71 6.01
C GLY A 208 -22.90 -2.40 5.23
N ASN A 209 -22.93 -1.23 5.88
CA ASN A 209 -22.92 0.07 5.22
C ASN A 209 -22.19 1.14 6.07
N MET A 210 -21.44 2.03 5.41
CA MET A 210 -20.73 3.15 6.02
C MET A 210 -21.65 4.32 6.40
N ASN A 211 -22.84 4.39 5.82
CA ASN A 211 -23.84 5.43 6.10
C ASN A 211 -24.58 5.23 7.43
N ILE A 212 -24.39 4.09 8.10
CA ILE A 212 -25.06 3.79 9.38
C ILE A 212 -24.23 4.38 10.53
N ASN A 213 -24.86 5.23 11.34
CA ASN A 213 -24.29 5.70 12.59
C ASN A 213 -24.39 4.60 13.67
N LEU A 214 -23.36 3.76 13.79
CA LEU A 214 -23.33 2.67 14.78
C LEU A 214 -23.43 3.13 16.25
N ALA A 215 -23.26 4.42 16.54
CA ALA A 215 -23.42 4.95 17.89
C ALA A 215 -24.89 5.17 18.28
N SER A 216 -25.78 5.40 17.32
CA SER A 216 -27.19 5.75 17.58
C SER A 216 -28.22 4.92 16.82
N GLU A 217 -27.86 4.28 15.71
CA GLU A 217 -28.75 3.51 14.86
C GLU A 217 -28.63 2.00 15.14
N PRO A 218 -29.71 1.23 14.95
CA PRO A 218 -29.66 -0.23 15.12
C PRO A 218 -28.78 -0.88 14.04
N ILE A 219 -28.00 -1.88 14.45
CA ILE A 219 -27.16 -2.70 13.57
C ILE A 219 -28.01 -3.72 12.79
N GLY A 220 -29.13 -4.12 13.38
CA GLY A 220 -30.07 -5.07 12.80
C GLY A 220 -31.22 -5.33 13.76
N HIS A 221 -31.95 -6.42 13.51
CA HIS A 221 -33.08 -6.84 14.33
C HIS A 221 -32.84 -8.25 14.86
N ASP A 222 -33.28 -8.51 16.09
CA ASP A 222 -33.17 -9.82 16.71
C ASP A 222 -34.19 -10.82 16.11
N ARG A 223 -34.24 -12.05 16.65
CA ARG A 223 -35.20 -13.09 16.20
C ARG A 223 -36.67 -12.72 16.39
N LYS A 224 -36.99 -11.73 17.23
CA LYS A 224 -38.35 -11.24 17.48
C LYS A 224 -38.69 -10.01 16.64
N GLY A 225 -37.69 -9.43 15.97
CA GLY A 225 -37.82 -8.19 15.20
C GLY A 225 -37.51 -6.93 16.02
N ASP A 226 -36.99 -7.06 17.24
CA ASP A 226 -36.62 -5.92 18.07
C ASP A 226 -35.29 -5.31 17.58
N PRO A 227 -35.14 -3.98 17.57
CA PRO A 227 -33.90 -3.33 17.13
C PRO A 227 -32.75 -3.64 18.07
N VAL A 228 -31.61 -4.05 17.51
CA VAL A 228 -30.37 -4.32 18.25
C VAL A 228 -29.33 -3.25 17.93
N TYR A 229 -28.86 -2.56 18.96
CA TYR A 229 -27.85 -1.51 18.87
C TYR A 229 -26.45 -2.05 19.20
N LEU A 230 -25.40 -1.30 18.83
CA LEU A 230 -24.01 -1.68 19.14
C LEU A 230 -23.80 -1.95 20.64
N LYS A 231 -24.37 -1.11 21.50
CA LYS A 231 -24.29 -1.23 22.96
C LYS A 231 -24.86 -2.55 23.50
N ASP A 232 -25.81 -3.16 22.81
CA ASP A 232 -26.48 -4.39 23.26
C ASP A 232 -25.60 -5.63 23.05
N ILE A 233 -24.69 -5.56 22.07
CA ILE A 233 -23.76 -6.64 21.72
C ILE A 233 -22.30 -6.33 22.07
N TRP A 234 -22.00 -5.14 22.57
CA TRP A 234 -20.64 -4.76 22.96
C TRP A 234 -20.22 -5.49 24.24
N PRO A 235 -19.07 -6.18 24.27
CA PRO A 235 -18.60 -6.84 25.48
C PRO A 235 -18.08 -5.82 26.49
N SER A 236 -18.41 -6.05 27.76
CA SER A 236 -17.87 -5.27 28.88
C SER A 236 -16.39 -5.57 29.11
N ALA A 237 -15.68 -4.63 29.75
CA ALA A 237 -14.28 -4.83 30.13
C ALA A 237 -14.05 -6.10 30.96
N GLN A 238 -15.02 -6.45 31.83
CA GLN A 238 -14.93 -7.64 32.67
C GLN A 238 -15.12 -8.94 31.87
N GLU A 239 -16.01 -8.97 30.87
CA GLU A 239 -16.15 -10.11 29.95
C GLU A 239 -14.87 -10.32 29.13
N ILE A 240 -14.26 -9.22 28.65
CA ILE A 240 -12.99 -9.28 27.89
C ILE A 240 -11.87 -9.80 28.79
N ALA A 241 -11.73 -9.28 30.02
CA ALA A 241 -10.69 -9.72 30.96
C ALA A 241 -10.78 -11.23 31.24
N ARG A 242 -11.98 -11.75 31.53
CA ARG A 242 -12.21 -13.19 31.75
C ARG A 242 -11.90 -14.05 30.52
N ALA A 243 -12.17 -13.53 29.32
CA ALA A 243 -11.81 -14.22 28.09
C ALA A 243 -10.28 -14.25 27.91
N VAL A 244 -9.59 -13.13 28.16
CA VAL A 244 -8.12 -13.02 28.06
C VAL A 244 -7.40 -13.94 29.06
N GLU A 245 -7.97 -14.20 30.23
CA GLU A 245 -7.43 -15.19 31.19
C GLU A 245 -7.31 -16.60 30.61
N GLN A 246 -8.01 -16.93 29.51
CA GLN A 246 -7.88 -18.22 28.83
C GLN A 246 -6.57 -18.37 28.04
N VAL A 247 -5.92 -17.24 27.72
CA VAL A 247 -4.63 -17.19 27.04
C VAL A 247 -3.54 -17.67 27.99
N SER A 248 -2.77 -18.68 27.57
CA SER A 248 -1.79 -19.33 28.45
C SER A 248 -0.42 -19.43 27.79
N THR A 249 0.64 -19.40 28.60
CA THR A 249 2.04 -19.55 28.15
C THR A 249 2.28 -20.86 27.41
N GLU A 250 1.53 -21.91 27.74
CA GLU A 250 1.61 -23.22 27.08
C GLU A 250 1.29 -23.14 25.58
N MET A 251 0.26 -22.37 25.19
CA MET A 251 -0.10 -22.15 23.78
C MET A 251 1.09 -21.55 23.01
N PHE A 252 1.78 -20.58 23.60
CA PHE A 252 2.97 -19.98 22.98
C PHE A 252 4.11 -20.99 22.89
N ARG A 253 4.40 -21.73 23.96
CA ARG A 253 5.50 -22.72 23.93
C ARG A 253 5.28 -23.78 22.85
N LYS A 254 4.06 -24.29 22.72
CA LYS A 254 3.67 -25.25 21.68
C LYS A 254 3.88 -24.68 20.28
N GLU A 255 3.20 -23.58 19.95
CA GLU A 255 3.19 -23.05 18.59
C GLU A 255 4.56 -22.54 18.11
N TYR A 256 5.42 -22.05 19.02
CA TYR A 256 6.76 -21.60 18.66
C TYR A 256 7.79 -22.74 18.62
N ALA A 257 7.56 -23.87 19.29
CA ALA A 257 8.44 -25.04 19.15
C ALA A 257 8.32 -25.66 17.75
N GLU A 258 7.14 -25.60 17.14
CA GLU A 258 6.82 -26.24 15.85
C GLU A 258 6.98 -25.30 14.64
N VAL A 259 7.41 -24.05 14.84
CA VAL A 259 7.39 -23.00 13.80
C VAL A 259 8.21 -23.34 12.55
N PHE A 260 9.28 -24.13 12.70
CA PHE A 260 10.17 -24.54 11.61
C PHE A 260 9.80 -25.88 10.98
N GLU A 261 8.83 -26.61 11.54
CA GLU A 261 8.43 -27.90 10.97
C GLU A 261 7.77 -27.72 9.59
N GLY A 262 6.95 -26.67 9.44
CA GLY A 262 6.19 -26.42 8.21
C GLY A 262 5.10 -27.47 7.94
N THR A 263 4.37 -27.30 6.84
CA THR A 263 3.33 -28.23 6.40
C THR A 263 3.94 -29.43 5.65
N ALA A 264 3.12 -30.43 5.29
CA ALA A 264 3.59 -31.54 4.45
C ALA A 264 4.14 -31.04 3.10
N GLU A 265 3.43 -30.09 2.48
CA GLU A 265 3.83 -29.47 1.22
C GLU A 265 5.16 -28.73 1.35
N TRP A 266 5.44 -28.09 2.49
CA TRP A 266 6.74 -27.44 2.75
C TRP A 266 7.88 -28.46 2.81
N LYS A 267 7.66 -29.60 3.48
CA LYS A 267 8.65 -30.68 3.62
C LYS A 267 8.92 -31.41 2.29
N GLU A 268 7.96 -31.40 1.37
CA GLU A 268 8.07 -32.01 0.03
C GLU A 268 8.83 -31.16 -0.99
N ILE A 269 9.17 -29.90 -0.67
CA ILE A 269 9.94 -29.05 -1.58
C ILE A 269 11.35 -29.61 -1.76
N ASN A 270 11.62 -30.17 -2.94
CA ASN A 270 12.95 -30.62 -3.31
C ASN A 270 13.90 -29.43 -3.48
N VAL A 271 14.97 -29.40 -2.70
CA VAL A 271 16.01 -28.37 -2.78
C VAL A 271 17.35 -29.00 -3.13
N ALA A 272 18.04 -28.43 -4.12
CA ALA A 272 19.42 -28.77 -4.43
C ALA A 272 20.36 -27.85 -3.64
N ARG A 273 21.29 -28.42 -2.88
CA ARG A 273 22.30 -27.64 -2.17
C ARG A 273 23.33 -27.11 -3.17
N SER A 274 23.50 -25.80 -3.24
CA SER A 274 24.49 -25.11 -4.08
C SER A 274 24.89 -23.79 -3.42
N ASP A 275 26.13 -23.36 -3.63
CA ASP A 275 26.63 -22.06 -3.17
C ASP A 275 26.18 -20.92 -4.09
N THR A 276 25.86 -21.23 -5.36
CA THR A 276 25.33 -20.28 -6.35
C THR A 276 23.94 -20.69 -6.81
N TYR A 277 23.10 -19.70 -7.15
CA TYR A 277 21.73 -19.94 -7.58
C TYR A 277 21.68 -20.35 -9.06
N GLY A 278 21.07 -21.51 -9.35
CA GLY A 278 20.85 -21.99 -10.70
C GLY A 278 19.68 -21.26 -11.37
N TRP A 279 19.96 -20.12 -12.02
CA TRP A 279 18.95 -19.32 -12.69
C TRP A 279 18.23 -20.10 -13.80
N GLN A 280 16.90 -20.04 -13.80
CA GLN A 280 16.05 -20.64 -14.82
C GLN A 280 15.59 -19.56 -15.80
N GLU A 281 15.90 -19.71 -17.08
CA GLU A 281 15.60 -18.69 -18.11
C GLU A 281 14.09 -18.51 -18.36
N ASP A 282 13.31 -19.57 -18.14
CA ASP A 282 11.86 -19.60 -18.31
C ASP A 282 11.10 -19.07 -17.08
N SER A 283 11.76 -19.01 -15.92
CA SER A 283 11.13 -18.56 -14.67
C SER A 283 10.54 -17.17 -14.78
N THR A 284 9.26 -17.08 -14.42
CA THR A 284 8.52 -15.81 -14.32
C THR A 284 8.50 -15.25 -12.91
N TYR A 285 9.15 -15.92 -11.94
CA TYR A 285 9.20 -15.53 -10.53
C TYR A 285 10.58 -15.06 -10.08
N ILE A 286 11.64 -15.77 -10.47
CA ILE A 286 13.02 -15.50 -10.03
C ILE A 286 13.88 -15.31 -11.27
N ARG A 287 14.45 -14.11 -11.45
CA ARG A 287 15.33 -13.78 -12.57
C ARG A 287 16.55 -13.00 -12.10
N LEU A 288 17.70 -13.27 -12.71
CA LEU A 288 18.93 -12.52 -12.47
C LEU A 288 18.70 -11.05 -12.86
N SER A 289 19.00 -10.13 -11.96
CA SER A 289 18.85 -8.70 -12.18
C SER A 289 20.10 -8.09 -12.81
N PRO A 290 19.97 -7.07 -13.68
CA PRO A 290 21.11 -6.49 -14.40
C PRO A 290 21.92 -5.48 -13.57
N PHE A 291 21.69 -5.36 -12.26
CA PHE A 291 22.32 -4.32 -11.42
C PHE A 291 23.84 -4.38 -11.41
N PHE A 292 24.44 -5.53 -11.70
CA PHE A 292 25.87 -5.77 -11.57
C PHE A 292 26.56 -6.07 -12.91
N ASP A 293 25.84 -6.06 -14.04
CA ASP A 293 26.36 -6.53 -15.33
C ASP A 293 27.57 -5.72 -15.81
N GLU A 294 27.58 -4.41 -15.51
CA GLU A 294 28.65 -3.47 -15.90
C GLU A 294 29.58 -3.13 -14.71
N MET A 295 29.39 -3.77 -13.56
CA MET A 295 30.08 -3.42 -12.32
C MET A 295 31.58 -3.75 -12.38
N GLN A 296 32.41 -2.71 -12.29
CA GLN A 296 33.87 -2.84 -12.14
C GLN A 296 34.29 -2.96 -10.67
N ALA A 297 35.47 -3.56 -10.44
CA ALA A 297 36.07 -3.72 -9.10
C ALA A 297 36.35 -2.37 -8.42
N THR A 298 36.72 -1.35 -9.19
CA THR A 298 36.86 0.04 -8.75
C THR A 298 35.65 0.85 -9.24
N PRO A 299 35.02 1.70 -8.41
CA PRO A 299 33.93 2.55 -8.87
C PRO A 299 34.40 3.53 -9.94
N ALA A 300 33.58 3.71 -10.98
CA ALA A 300 33.74 4.83 -11.88
C ALA A 300 33.47 6.15 -11.14
N PRO A 301 34.07 7.28 -11.55
CA PRO A 301 33.71 8.59 -11.03
C PRO A 301 32.21 8.87 -11.21
N VAL A 302 31.62 9.62 -10.29
CA VAL A 302 30.24 10.08 -10.43
C VAL A 302 30.16 11.03 -11.62
N GLU A 303 29.27 10.75 -12.57
CA GLU A 303 29.04 11.61 -13.73
C GLU A 303 27.97 12.66 -13.47
N ASP A 304 28.15 13.82 -14.08
CA ASP A 304 27.15 14.88 -14.14
C ASP A 304 25.91 14.41 -14.92
N ILE A 305 24.76 15.00 -14.61
CA ILE A 305 23.49 14.68 -15.26
C ILE A 305 23.22 15.78 -16.28
N HIS A 306 23.30 15.46 -17.56
CA HIS A 306 23.07 16.41 -18.66
C HIS A 306 21.80 16.11 -19.44
N GLY A 307 21.01 17.16 -19.69
CA GLY A 307 19.83 17.09 -20.55
C GLY A 307 18.76 16.07 -20.11
N ALA A 308 18.64 15.79 -18.81
CA ALA A 308 17.69 14.79 -18.32
C ALA A 308 16.24 15.21 -18.59
N ARG A 309 15.39 14.25 -18.95
CA ARG A 309 13.96 14.47 -19.16
C ARG A 309 13.15 14.12 -17.92
N ILE A 310 12.09 14.88 -17.65
CA ILE A 310 11.15 14.57 -16.59
C ILE A 310 10.26 13.42 -17.05
N LEU A 311 10.39 12.25 -16.40
CA LEU A 311 9.56 11.07 -16.69
C LEU A 311 8.18 11.18 -16.04
N ALA A 312 8.11 11.78 -14.85
CA ALA A 312 6.89 12.01 -14.12
C ALA A 312 7.01 13.26 -13.23
N MET A 313 5.93 14.04 -13.18
CA MET A 313 5.74 15.15 -12.24
C MET A 313 4.56 14.82 -11.33
N LEU A 314 4.83 14.66 -10.05
CA LEU A 314 3.89 14.06 -9.11
C LEU A 314 3.55 15.04 -7.97
N GLY A 315 2.35 14.87 -7.41
CA GLY A 315 1.85 15.70 -6.32
C GLY A 315 2.45 15.38 -4.95
N ASP A 316 1.72 15.78 -3.91
CA ASP A 316 2.08 15.51 -2.51
C ASP A 316 1.69 14.09 -2.10
N SER A 317 2.33 13.59 -1.03
CA SER A 317 2.06 12.34 -0.34
C SER A 317 2.04 11.11 -1.28
N VAL A 318 2.88 11.10 -2.31
CA VAL A 318 3.06 9.96 -3.20
C VAL A 318 3.68 8.80 -2.43
N THR A 319 2.85 7.86 -2.02
CA THR A 319 3.28 6.66 -1.32
C THR A 319 4.15 5.72 -2.17
N THR A 320 4.93 4.85 -1.53
CA THR A 320 5.63 3.74 -2.20
C THR A 320 4.70 2.71 -2.83
N ASP A 321 3.40 2.66 -2.49
CA ASP A 321 2.41 1.86 -3.21
C ASP A 321 2.06 2.49 -4.57
N HIS A 322 2.18 3.82 -4.73
CA HIS A 322 2.07 4.47 -6.05
C HIS A 322 3.31 4.17 -6.90
N ILE A 323 4.51 4.27 -6.30
CA ILE A 323 5.79 4.07 -6.99
C ILE A 323 6.02 2.60 -7.36
N SER A 324 5.69 1.67 -6.48
CA SER A 324 5.88 0.24 -6.69
C SER A 324 4.71 -0.54 -6.07
N PRO A 325 3.58 -0.70 -6.77
CA PRO A 325 2.41 -1.41 -6.26
C PRO A 325 2.75 -2.86 -5.89
N ALA A 326 2.00 -3.43 -4.93
CA ALA A 326 2.16 -4.84 -4.51
C ALA A 326 0.96 -5.71 -4.86
N GLY A 327 -0.19 -5.11 -5.21
CA GLY A 327 -1.44 -5.80 -5.48
C GLY A 327 -1.53 -6.39 -6.89
N SER A 328 -2.76 -6.46 -7.39
CA SER A 328 -3.13 -7.10 -8.64
C SER A 328 -2.45 -6.49 -9.87
N ILE A 329 -2.11 -7.36 -10.84
CA ILE A 329 -1.57 -6.96 -12.15
C ILE A 329 -2.72 -6.90 -13.16
N LYS A 330 -2.91 -5.76 -13.83
CA LYS A 330 -3.93 -5.65 -14.88
C LYS A 330 -3.45 -6.32 -16.18
N PRO A 331 -4.31 -7.06 -16.91
CA PRO A 331 -3.93 -7.71 -18.17
C PRO A 331 -3.39 -6.77 -19.24
N ASP A 332 -3.98 -5.58 -19.36
CA ASP A 332 -3.58 -4.55 -20.33
C ASP A 332 -2.34 -3.73 -19.91
N SER A 333 -1.88 -3.86 -18.67
CA SER A 333 -0.66 -3.20 -18.20
C SER A 333 0.60 -3.77 -18.88
N PRO A 334 1.72 -3.02 -18.92
CA PRO A 334 2.98 -3.54 -19.45
C PRO A 334 3.39 -4.89 -18.82
N ALA A 335 3.24 -5.03 -17.51
CA ALA A 335 3.54 -6.27 -16.80
C ALA A 335 2.59 -7.43 -17.17
N GLY A 336 1.29 -7.13 -17.35
CA GLY A 336 0.30 -8.09 -17.81
C GLY A 336 0.62 -8.62 -19.22
N ARG A 337 0.88 -7.70 -20.16
CA ARG A 337 1.31 -8.05 -21.53
C ARG A 337 2.58 -8.89 -21.54
N TYR A 338 3.57 -8.55 -20.71
CA TYR A 338 4.80 -9.35 -20.55
C TYR A 338 4.51 -10.77 -20.07
N LEU A 339 3.69 -10.93 -19.01
CA LEU A 339 3.35 -12.25 -18.47
C LEU A 339 2.58 -13.10 -19.49
N GLN A 340 1.64 -12.51 -20.22
CA GLN A 340 0.90 -13.19 -21.30
C GLN A 340 1.81 -13.60 -22.45
N GLY A 341 2.75 -12.73 -22.85
CA GLY A 341 3.78 -13.07 -23.84
C GLY A 341 4.71 -14.19 -23.40
N ARG A 342 4.74 -14.52 -22.11
CA ARG A 342 5.47 -15.66 -21.51
C ARG A 342 4.56 -16.86 -21.21
N GLY A 343 3.33 -16.87 -21.74
CA GLY A 343 2.38 -17.97 -21.58
C GLY A 343 1.71 -18.06 -20.20
N VAL A 344 1.83 -17.04 -19.35
CA VAL A 344 1.18 -17.02 -18.03
C VAL A 344 -0.28 -16.60 -18.20
N GLU A 345 -1.20 -17.45 -17.74
CA GLU A 345 -2.63 -17.13 -17.74
C GLU A 345 -2.97 -16.07 -16.70
N ARG A 346 -4.06 -15.30 -16.94
CA ARG A 346 -4.48 -14.20 -16.06
C ARG A 346 -4.66 -14.63 -14.60
N LYS A 347 -5.21 -15.82 -14.36
CA LYS A 347 -5.42 -16.36 -13.01
C LYS A 347 -4.10 -16.60 -12.26
N ASP A 348 -3.01 -16.80 -13.00
CA ASP A 348 -1.67 -17.12 -12.50
C ASP A 348 -0.74 -15.90 -12.50
N PHE A 349 -1.23 -14.71 -12.87
CA PHE A 349 -0.45 -13.47 -12.73
C PHE A 349 0.03 -13.26 -11.30
N ASN A 350 -0.79 -13.68 -10.33
CA ASN A 350 -0.59 -13.43 -8.91
C ASN A 350 -0.51 -11.90 -8.67
N SER A 351 0.28 -11.44 -7.71
CA SER A 351 0.43 -10.01 -7.39
C SER A 351 1.82 -9.48 -7.72
N TYR A 352 1.98 -8.16 -7.89
CA TYR A 352 3.31 -7.55 -8.01
C TYR A 352 4.21 -7.91 -6.82
N GLY A 353 3.66 -8.02 -5.60
CA GLY A 353 4.40 -8.43 -4.42
C GLY A 353 5.03 -9.83 -4.57
N SER A 354 4.31 -10.78 -5.18
CA SER A 354 4.82 -12.13 -5.44
C SER A 354 5.89 -12.18 -6.54
N ARG A 355 5.94 -11.16 -7.40
CA ARG A 355 6.85 -11.08 -8.56
C ARG A 355 8.14 -10.32 -8.27
N ARG A 356 8.42 -9.98 -7.01
CA ARG A 356 9.61 -9.20 -6.58
C ARG A 356 10.96 -9.85 -6.89
N GLY A 357 11.00 -11.16 -7.14
CA GLY A 357 12.21 -11.84 -7.62
C GLY A 357 12.45 -11.68 -9.12
N ASN A 358 11.53 -11.06 -9.86
CA ASN A 358 11.60 -10.88 -11.30
C ASN A 358 11.61 -9.39 -11.67
N HIS A 359 12.80 -8.87 -12.01
CA HIS A 359 12.97 -7.46 -12.32
C HIS A 359 12.17 -7.00 -13.55
N GLU A 360 11.92 -7.88 -14.53
CA GLU A 360 11.13 -7.56 -15.74
C GLU A 360 9.68 -7.20 -15.37
N VAL A 361 9.08 -7.92 -14.42
CA VAL A 361 7.72 -7.63 -13.95
C VAL A 361 7.73 -6.37 -13.09
N MET A 362 8.70 -6.24 -12.20
CA MET A 362 8.74 -5.14 -11.25
C MET A 362 9.07 -3.79 -11.89
N MET A 363 9.96 -3.74 -12.89
CA MET A 363 10.22 -2.51 -13.64
C MET A 363 8.97 -2.06 -14.42
N ARG A 364 8.23 -3.01 -15.02
CA ARG A 364 6.94 -2.75 -15.69
C ARG A 364 5.84 -2.34 -14.73
N GLY A 365 5.93 -2.78 -13.48
CA GLY A 365 5.04 -2.39 -12.40
C GLY A 365 5.39 -1.04 -11.77
N THR A 366 6.56 -0.47 -12.08
CA THR A 366 7.00 0.79 -11.47
C THR A 366 6.14 1.95 -11.97
N PHE A 367 5.59 2.72 -11.04
CA PHE A 367 4.56 3.73 -11.24
C PHE A 367 3.24 3.20 -11.88
N ALA A 368 3.02 1.89 -11.94
CA ALA A 368 1.83 1.31 -12.57
C ALA A 368 0.57 1.28 -11.67
N ASN A 369 0.59 1.98 -10.54
CA ASN A 369 -0.56 2.06 -9.65
C ASN A 369 -1.73 2.77 -10.37
N ILE A 370 -2.94 2.24 -10.23
CA ILE A 370 -4.12 2.73 -10.94
C ILE A 370 -4.61 4.11 -10.48
N ARG A 371 -4.12 4.60 -9.32
CA ARG A 371 -4.49 5.87 -8.70
C ARG A 371 -3.38 6.90 -8.70
N ILE A 372 -2.20 6.59 -9.24
CA ILE A 372 -1.17 7.62 -9.40
C ILE A 372 -1.68 8.66 -10.39
N ARG A 373 -1.37 9.93 -10.11
CA ARG A 373 -1.73 11.07 -10.96
C ARG A 373 -0.45 11.79 -11.33
N ASN A 374 -0.18 11.88 -12.62
CA ASN A 374 0.97 12.56 -13.18
C ASN A 374 0.50 13.91 -13.74
N GLU A 375 1.04 15.00 -13.21
CA GLU A 375 0.67 16.37 -13.58
C GLU A 375 1.01 16.68 -15.05
N MET A 376 1.88 15.88 -15.69
CA MET A 376 2.17 15.96 -17.13
C MET A 376 1.02 15.50 -18.05
N VAL A 377 0.02 14.79 -17.50
CA VAL A 377 -1.15 14.26 -18.21
C VAL A 377 -2.42 14.53 -17.39
N PRO A 378 -2.86 15.79 -17.28
CA PRO A 378 -3.95 16.17 -16.38
C PRO A 378 -5.25 15.44 -16.71
N GLY A 379 -5.96 15.01 -15.66
CA GLY A 379 -7.22 14.26 -15.78
C GLY A 379 -7.07 12.75 -16.01
N VAL A 380 -5.84 12.25 -16.20
CA VAL A 380 -5.57 10.81 -16.36
C VAL A 380 -5.12 10.20 -15.03
N GLU A 381 -5.83 9.17 -14.57
CA GLU A 381 -5.37 8.31 -13.47
C GLU A 381 -4.66 7.07 -14.00
N GLY A 382 -3.64 6.63 -13.28
CA GLY A 382 -2.84 5.47 -13.64
C GLY A 382 -1.42 5.84 -14.03
N GLY A 383 -0.58 4.82 -14.23
CA GLY A 383 0.83 4.95 -14.54
C GLY A 383 1.14 5.45 -15.95
N MET A 384 0.64 6.64 -16.28
CA MET A 384 0.71 7.25 -17.61
C MET A 384 1.61 8.50 -17.60
N THR A 385 2.23 8.78 -18.73
CA THR A 385 3.07 9.96 -18.97
C THR A 385 3.10 10.30 -20.46
N ARG A 386 3.83 11.36 -20.82
CA ARG A 386 4.16 11.69 -22.21
C ARG A 386 5.61 11.35 -22.47
N HIS A 387 5.89 10.73 -23.61
CA HIS A 387 7.24 10.73 -24.18
C HIS A 387 7.40 11.97 -25.05
N LEU A 388 8.50 12.70 -24.86
CA LEU A 388 8.76 13.97 -25.55
C LEU A 388 9.88 13.77 -26.58
N PRO A 389 9.73 14.32 -27.80
CA PRO A 389 8.79 15.39 -28.17
C PRO A 389 7.39 14.92 -28.64
N ASP A 390 7.21 13.63 -28.92
CA ASP A 390 6.03 13.08 -29.62
C ASP A 390 4.69 13.31 -28.89
N SER A 391 4.71 13.67 -27.61
CA SER A 391 3.58 14.04 -26.74
C SER A 391 2.46 13.00 -26.61
N GLU A 392 2.66 11.80 -27.15
CA GLU A 392 1.76 10.65 -27.01
C GLU A 392 1.67 10.23 -25.54
N VAL A 393 0.44 10.06 -25.04
CA VAL A 393 0.19 9.55 -23.69
C VAL A 393 0.35 8.03 -23.68
N ILE A 394 1.41 7.56 -23.04
CA ILE A 394 1.77 6.14 -22.94
C ILE A 394 2.07 5.76 -21.49
N SER A 395 2.30 4.46 -21.23
CA SER A 395 2.68 4.03 -19.89
C SER A 395 4.05 4.58 -19.50
N ILE A 396 4.27 4.85 -18.22
CA ILE A 396 5.57 5.32 -17.71
C ILE A 396 6.70 4.35 -18.06
N TYR A 397 6.43 3.04 -18.01
CA TYR A 397 7.39 2.02 -18.44
C TYR A 397 7.74 2.17 -19.93
N ASP A 398 6.75 2.27 -20.81
CA ASP A 398 6.98 2.36 -22.25
C ASP A 398 7.76 3.64 -22.61
N ALA A 399 7.44 4.78 -21.97
CA ALA A 399 8.18 6.03 -22.13
C ALA A 399 9.63 5.90 -21.66
N ALA A 400 9.86 5.29 -20.49
CA ALA A 400 11.20 5.05 -19.97
C ALA A 400 12.04 4.18 -20.91
N MET A 401 11.44 3.17 -21.54
CA MET A 401 12.15 2.32 -22.51
C MET A 401 12.51 3.07 -23.80
N ARG A 402 11.64 3.98 -24.28
CA ARG A 402 11.98 4.87 -25.42
C ARG A 402 13.16 5.78 -25.08
N TYR A 403 13.11 6.47 -23.94
CA TYR A 403 14.22 7.32 -23.49
C TYR A 403 15.53 6.54 -23.26
N LYS A 404 15.44 5.29 -22.80
CA LYS A 404 16.61 4.41 -22.68
C LYS A 404 17.26 4.12 -24.03
N GLN A 405 16.47 3.91 -25.10
CA GLN A 405 17.00 3.74 -26.47
C GLN A 405 17.63 5.03 -26.98
N GLU A 406 17.09 6.18 -26.59
CA GLU A 406 17.62 7.53 -26.89
C GLU A 406 18.80 7.93 -26.00
N GLN A 407 19.24 7.06 -25.09
CA GLN A 407 20.31 7.32 -24.12
C GLN A 407 20.10 8.60 -23.29
N THR A 408 18.84 8.92 -23.00
CA THR A 408 18.45 10.13 -22.28
C THR A 408 18.29 9.83 -20.79
N PRO A 409 19.01 10.52 -19.88
CA PRO A 409 18.82 10.34 -18.44
C PRO A 409 17.44 10.86 -18.01
N LEU A 410 16.89 10.28 -16.95
CA LEU A 410 15.54 10.62 -16.48
C LEU A 410 15.52 11.18 -15.06
N ALA A 411 14.52 12.03 -14.82
CA ALA A 411 14.24 12.64 -13.54
C ALA A 411 12.78 12.42 -13.12
N VAL A 412 12.53 12.48 -11.82
CA VAL A 412 11.18 12.62 -11.26
C VAL A 412 11.10 13.92 -10.47
N ILE A 413 10.02 14.67 -10.68
CA ILE A 413 9.67 15.82 -9.86
C ILE A 413 8.50 15.43 -8.95
N ALA A 414 8.55 15.79 -7.67
CA ALA A 414 7.49 15.44 -6.72
C ALA A 414 7.17 16.57 -5.72
N GLY A 415 5.99 16.50 -5.12
CA GLY A 415 5.60 17.35 -4.01
C GLY A 415 6.18 16.91 -2.67
N LYS A 416 5.42 17.14 -1.60
CA LYS A 416 5.81 16.82 -0.22
C LYS A 416 5.64 15.34 0.10
N GLU A 417 6.39 14.85 1.09
CA GLU A 417 6.29 13.48 1.64
C GLU A 417 6.44 12.39 0.56
N TYR A 418 7.33 12.62 -0.42
CA TYR A 418 7.56 11.67 -1.49
C TYR A 418 8.14 10.36 -0.94
N GLY A 419 7.46 9.25 -1.25
CA GLY A 419 7.84 7.91 -0.81
C GLY A 419 7.29 7.49 0.55
N SER A 420 6.17 8.05 1.00
CA SER A 420 5.52 7.64 2.24
C SER A 420 5.07 6.16 2.24
N GLY A 421 4.94 5.57 3.43
CA GLY A 421 4.40 4.22 3.58
C GLY A 421 5.44 3.09 3.67
N SER A 422 5.37 2.10 2.78
CA SER A 422 6.12 0.84 2.92
C SER A 422 7.62 1.02 2.72
N SER A 423 8.44 0.23 3.41
CA SER A 423 9.90 0.20 3.24
C SER A 423 10.40 -0.50 1.97
N ARG A 424 9.54 -0.71 0.97
CA ARG A 424 9.87 -1.53 -0.22
C ARG A 424 10.98 -0.87 -1.05
N ASP A 425 12.11 -1.53 -1.17
CA ASP A 425 13.26 -1.07 -1.96
C ASP A 425 13.00 -1.09 -3.48
N TRP A 426 12.01 -1.87 -3.94
CA TRP A 426 11.50 -1.83 -5.31
C TRP A 426 10.98 -0.46 -5.73
N ALA A 427 10.60 0.41 -4.78
CA ALA A 427 10.30 1.81 -5.06
C ALA A 427 11.55 2.64 -5.43
N ALA A 428 12.77 2.12 -5.29
CA ALA A 428 14.02 2.72 -5.78
C ALA A 428 14.67 1.88 -6.89
N LYS A 429 14.67 0.55 -6.76
CA LYS A 429 15.17 -0.38 -7.80
C LYS A 429 14.40 -0.21 -9.12
N GLY A 430 13.07 -0.08 -9.04
CA GLY A 430 12.21 0.17 -10.18
C GLY A 430 12.62 1.43 -10.94
N PRO A 431 12.59 2.62 -10.30
CA PRO A 431 13.06 3.86 -10.90
C PRO A 431 14.47 3.78 -11.50
N ARG A 432 15.43 3.13 -10.80
CA ARG A 432 16.80 2.94 -11.32
C ARG A 432 16.79 2.15 -12.63
N LEU A 433 16.03 1.06 -12.72
CA LEU A 433 15.90 0.25 -13.94
C LEU A 433 15.12 0.95 -15.06
N LEU A 434 14.29 1.93 -14.72
CA LEU A 434 13.66 2.81 -15.69
C LEU A 434 14.61 3.91 -16.21
N GLY A 435 15.83 4.04 -15.67
CA GLY A 435 16.80 5.05 -16.10
C GLY A 435 16.73 6.37 -15.32
N ILE A 436 15.98 6.42 -14.21
CA ILE A 436 15.93 7.60 -13.35
C ILE A 436 17.27 7.75 -12.63
N ARG A 437 17.88 8.94 -12.74
CA ARG A 437 19.15 9.31 -12.10
C ARG A 437 18.98 10.28 -10.94
N VAL A 438 17.92 11.08 -10.95
CA VAL A 438 17.63 12.08 -9.93
C VAL A 438 16.14 12.13 -9.60
N VAL A 439 15.82 12.37 -8.33
CA VAL A 439 14.49 12.76 -7.88
C VAL A 439 14.59 14.11 -7.20
N ILE A 440 13.76 15.07 -7.61
CA ILE A 440 13.67 16.41 -7.02
C ILE A 440 12.29 16.55 -6.38
N ALA A 441 12.23 16.71 -5.06
CA ALA A 441 10.97 16.76 -4.31
C ALA A 441 10.91 17.97 -3.37
N GLU A 442 9.71 18.34 -2.91
CA GLU A 442 9.58 19.34 -1.83
C GLU A 442 9.97 18.75 -0.47
N SER A 443 9.74 17.46 -0.26
CA SER A 443 10.30 16.71 0.87
C SER A 443 10.23 15.20 0.64
N PHE A 444 11.11 14.45 1.32
CA PHE A 444 11.16 12.99 1.25
C PHE A 444 10.79 12.33 2.56
N GLU A 445 10.18 11.15 2.45
CA GLU A 445 10.05 10.23 3.56
C GLU A 445 11.33 9.44 3.83
N ARG A 446 11.64 9.26 5.12
CA ARG A 446 12.99 8.89 5.59
C ARG A 446 13.52 7.62 4.93
N ILE A 447 12.72 6.56 4.89
CA ILE A 447 13.14 5.25 4.36
C ILE A 447 13.31 5.31 2.84
N HIS A 448 12.41 6.00 2.14
CA HIS A 448 12.47 6.08 0.70
C HIS A 448 13.69 6.87 0.21
N ARG A 449 14.01 8.01 0.86
CA ARG A 449 15.25 8.76 0.62
C ARG A 449 16.48 7.86 0.69
N SER A 450 16.61 7.07 1.78
CA SER A 450 17.73 6.14 1.93
C SER A 450 17.76 5.04 0.86
N ASN A 451 16.59 4.53 0.44
CA ASN A 451 16.51 3.55 -0.65
C ASN A 451 16.95 4.13 -2.01
N LEU A 452 16.61 5.39 -2.32
CA LEU A 452 17.07 6.07 -3.54
C LEU A 452 18.60 6.14 -3.59
N ILE A 453 19.22 6.60 -2.51
CA ILE A 453 20.69 6.67 -2.38
C ILE A 453 21.30 5.28 -2.49
N GLY A 454 20.70 4.28 -1.83
CA GLY A 454 21.14 2.89 -1.89
C GLY A 454 21.10 2.28 -3.30
N MET A 455 20.37 2.89 -4.23
CA MET A 455 20.28 2.49 -5.64
C MET A 455 20.98 3.47 -6.60
N GLY A 456 21.79 4.40 -6.09
CA GLY A 456 22.55 5.36 -6.90
C GLY A 456 21.70 6.49 -7.50
N ILE A 457 20.49 6.73 -6.98
CA ILE A 457 19.62 7.83 -7.41
C ILE A 457 19.86 9.03 -6.49
N LEU A 458 20.15 10.19 -7.07
CA LEU A 458 20.38 11.44 -6.35
C LEU A 458 19.05 12.03 -5.84
N PRO A 459 18.82 12.15 -4.51
CA PRO A 459 17.66 12.85 -3.98
C PRO A 459 17.99 14.33 -3.74
N LEU A 460 17.25 15.22 -4.39
CA LEU A 460 17.35 16.67 -4.23
C LEU A 460 16.06 17.24 -3.66
N GLU A 461 16.16 18.19 -2.75
CA GLU A 461 15.02 18.86 -2.13
C GLU A 461 14.97 20.32 -2.60
N PHE A 462 13.80 20.79 -3.03
CA PHE A 462 13.62 22.21 -3.38
C PHE A 462 13.89 23.11 -2.17
N PRO A 463 14.35 24.36 -2.39
CA PRO A 463 14.40 25.36 -1.33
C PRO A 463 13.03 25.59 -0.68
N GLN A 464 13.03 26.05 0.57
CA GLN A 464 11.79 26.38 1.26
C GLN A 464 10.96 27.40 0.46
N GLY A 465 9.69 27.06 0.19
CA GLY A 465 8.77 27.91 -0.56
C GLY A 465 8.86 27.77 -2.08
N VAL A 466 9.89 27.09 -2.60
CA VAL A 466 10.01 26.75 -4.02
C VAL A 466 9.36 25.39 -4.26
N THR A 467 8.53 25.32 -5.29
CA THR A 467 7.80 24.11 -5.68
C THR A 467 7.78 24.01 -7.20
N ARG A 468 7.43 22.84 -7.72
CA ARG A 468 7.14 22.64 -9.15
C ARG A 468 6.11 23.64 -9.71
N LYS A 469 5.18 24.11 -8.86
CA LYS A 469 4.13 25.07 -9.23
C LYS A 469 4.62 26.51 -9.25
N THR A 470 5.43 26.92 -8.28
CA THR A 470 6.00 28.28 -8.26
C THR A 470 7.05 28.49 -9.35
N LEU A 471 7.68 27.42 -9.81
CA LEU A 471 8.58 27.39 -10.96
C LEU A 471 7.83 27.26 -12.31
N GLU A 472 6.51 27.07 -12.25
CA GLU A 472 5.64 26.86 -13.42
C GLU A 472 6.11 25.72 -14.33
N LEU A 473 6.63 24.64 -13.74
CA LEU A 473 7.12 23.49 -14.49
C LEU A 473 5.96 22.80 -15.22
N THR A 474 6.21 22.43 -16.48
CA THR A 474 5.27 21.75 -17.36
C THR A 474 5.60 20.26 -17.53
N GLY A 475 6.82 19.87 -17.15
CA GLY A 475 7.39 18.56 -17.43
C GLY A 475 8.15 18.49 -18.76
N GLU A 476 8.16 19.57 -19.54
CA GLU A 476 8.87 19.62 -20.82
C GLU A 476 10.32 20.08 -20.68
N GLU A 477 10.69 20.54 -19.49
CA GLU A 477 12.01 21.05 -19.18
C GLU A 477 13.08 19.95 -19.30
N LYS A 478 14.28 20.36 -19.72
CA LYS A 478 15.50 19.57 -19.57
C LYS A 478 16.22 19.96 -18.29
N ILE A 479 16.80 18.98 -17.61
CA ILE A 479 17.47 19.16 -16.33
C ILE A 479 18.97 18.90 -16.50
N ASP A 480 19.79 19.88 -16.09
CA ASP A 480 21.23 19.75 -15.98
C ASP A 480 21.68 19.91 -14.52
N ILE A 481 22.54 19.01 -14.06
CA ILE A 481 23.13 19.00 -12.71
C ILE A 481 24.61 18.67 -12.86
N VAL A 482 25.45 19.61 -12.44
CA VAL A 482 26.91 19.56 -12.66
C VAL A 482 27.68 19.47 -11.35
N ASP A 483 28.98 19.18 -11.46
CA ASP A 483 29.93 19.10 -10.34
C ASP A 483 29.58 18.00 -9.31
N LEU A 484 28.99 16.88 -9.77
CA LEU A 484 28.58 15.79 -8.89
C LEU A 484 29.76 14.99 -8.31
N GLN A 485 30.96 15.12 -8.90
CA GLN A 485 32.18 14.50 -8.38
C GLN A 485 32.63 15.09 -7.04
N ASN A 486 32.39 16.39 -6.82
CA ASN A 486 32.80 17.12 -5.62
C ASN A 486 31.70 17.24 -4.57
N LEU A 487 30.59 16.52 -4.77
CA LEU A 487 29.41 16.57 -3.91
C LEU A 487 29.75 16.28 -2.44
N GLN A 488 29.22 17.11 -1.53
CA GLN A 488 29.35 16.94 -0.09
C GLN A 488 27.99 16.61 0.55
N PRO A 489 27.94 15.91 1.70
CA PRO A 489 26.69 15.63 2.39
C PRO A 489 25.94 16.92 2.74
N GLY A 490 24.65 17.00 2.43
CA GLY A 490 23.80 18.14 2.70
C GLY A 490 24.08 19.39 1.86
N ALA A 491 24.97 19.31 0.86
CA ALA A 491 25.36 20.45 0.03
C ALA A 491 24.20 21.05 -0.75
N THR A 492 24.29 22.34 -1.08
CA THR A 492 23.42 22.97 -2.07
C THR A 492 23.94 22.66 -3.47
N VAL A 493 23.07 22.11 -4.32
CA VAL A 493 23.35 21.68 -5.70
C VAL A 493 22.54 22.55 -6.65
N PRO A 494 23.18 23.31 -7.56
CA PRO A 494 22.46 24.07 -8.57
C PRO A 494 21.86 23.11 -9.60
N VAL A 495 20.55 23.25 -9.83
CA VAL A 495 19.81 22.51 -10.85
C VAL A 495 19.33 23.48 -11.92
N THR A 496 19.77 23.29 -13.15
CA THR A 496 19.34 24.12 -14.28
C THR A 496 18.15 23.48 -14.97
N PHE A 497 17.03 24.19 -15.02
CA PHE A 497 15.86 23.85 -15.81
C PHE A 497 15.89 24.65 -17.11
N THR A 498 15.99 23.97 -18.25
CA THR A 498 15.88 24.58 -19.58
C THR A 498 14.49 24.33 -20.15
N ARG A 499 13.71 25.40 -20.37
CA ARG A 499 12.35 25.33 -20.93
C ARG A 499 12.38 25.10 -22.45
N ALA A 500 11.20 24.80 -23.02
CA ALA A 500 11.05 24.54 -24.46
C ALA A 500 11.44 25.75 -25.34
N ASP A 501 11.29 26.98 -24.83
CA ASP A 501 11.70 28.22 -25.50
C ASP A 501 13.21 28.52 -25.36
N GLY A 502 13.96 27.66 -24.66
CA GLY A 502 15.39 27.81 -24.39
C GLY A 502 15.71 28.69 -23.17
N SER A 503 14.72 29.29 -22.52
CA SER A 503 14.95 30.01 -21.27
C SER A 503 15.44 29.07 -20.17
N GLN A 504 16.35 29.56 -19.34
CA GLN A 504 16.96 28.80 -18.27
C GLN A 504 16.69 29.42 -16.92
N GLU A 505 16.44 28.56 -15.94
CA GLU A 505 16.33 28.93 -14.53
C GLU A 505 17.17 27.98 -13.69
N VAL A 506 17.98 28.53 -12.77
CA VAL A 506 18.85 27.76 -11.88
C VAL A 506 18.28 27.79 -10.48
N VAL A 507 18.00 26.61 -9.93
CA VAL A 507 17.41 26.44 -8.60
C VAL A 507 18.43 25.78 -7.65
N PRO A 508 18.73 26.39 -6.48
CA PRO A 508 19.72 25.87 -5.54
C PRO A 508 19.12 24.78 -4.63
N CYS A 509 18.93 23.57 -5.17
CA CYS A 509 18.32 22.46 -4.43
C CYS A 509 19.26 21.90 -3.34
N ARG A 510 18.72 21.45 -2.21
CA ARG A 510 19.50 20.78 -1.17
C ARG A 510 19.71 19.31 -1.52
N CYS A 511 20.96 18.85 -1.55
CA CYS A 511 21.28 17.43 -1.64
C CYS A 511 20.85 16.72 -0.35
N ARG A 512 20.03 15.69 -0.50
CA ARG A 512 19.53 14.87 0.61
C ARG A 512 20.34 13.60 0.82
N ILE A 513 21.64 13.63 0.48
CA ILE A 513 22.63 12.71 1.02
C ILE A 513 23.11 13.33 2.34
N ASP A 514 22.67 12.76 3.46
CA ASP A 514 22.72 13.44 4.76
C ASP A 514 24.01 13.06 5.55
N THR A 515 24.75 12.04 5.12
CA THR A 515 25.97 11.55 5.81
C THR A 515 27.09 11.18 4.83
N ALA A 516 28.33 11.12 5.33
CA ALA A 516 29.50 10.66 4.55
C ALA A 516 29.37 9.20 4.10
N THR A 517 28.75 8.34 4.91
CA THR A 517 28.51 6.92 4.57
C THR A 517 27.53 6.81 3.40
N GLU A 518 26.45 7.60 3.43
CA GLU A 518 25.49 7.65 2.32
C GLU A 518 26.15 8.16 1.03
N LEU A 519 27.02 9.17 1.14
CA LEU A 519 27.80 9.65 -0.01
C LEU A 519 28.71 8.56 -0.58
N THR A 520 29.34 7.77 0.29
CA THR A 520 30.18 6.63 -0.12
C THR A 520 29.36 5.59 -0.89
N TYR A 521 28.12 5.31 -0.48
CA TYR A 521 27.23 4.41 -1.23
C TYR A 521 26.89 4.97 -2.60
N TYR A 522 26.54 6.27 -2.67
CA TYR A 522 26.23 6.94 -3.94
C TYR A 522 27.42 6.91 -4.91
N GLN A 523 28.62 7.20 -4.43
CA GLN A 523 29.87 7.12 -5.22
C GLN A 523 30.21 5.70 -5.69
N ASN A 524 29.60 4.68 -5.07
CA ASN A 524 29.74 3.29 -5.50
C ASN A 524 28.63 2.84 -6.48
N ASP A 525 27.74 3.73 -6.91
CA ASP A 525 26.51 3.43 -7.66
C ASP A 525 25.48 2.60 -6.86
N GLY A 526 25.60 2.61 -5.53
CA GLY A 526 24.66 1.96 -4.62
C GLY A 526 25.33 1.19 -3.48
N ILE A 527 24.50 0.83 -2.49
CA ILE A 527 24.95 0.12 -1.29
C ILE A 527 25.40 -1.31 -1.60
N LEU A 528 24.72 -2.00 -2.52
CA LEU A 528 25.06 -3.38 -2.87
C LEU A 528 26.40 -3.46 -3.61
N HIS A 529 26.66 -2.52 -4.53
CA HIS A 529 27.95 -2.39 -5.21
C HIS A 529 29.08 -2.12 -4.22
N TYR A 530 28.87 -1.21 -3.26
CA TYR A 530 29.83 -0.95 -2.18
C TYR A 530 30.16 -2.22 -1.38
N VAL A 531 29.13 -2.98 -0.97
CA VAL A 531 29.32 -4.22 -0.20
C VAL A 531 30.11 -5.25 -1.01
N ILE A 532 29.74 -5.49 -2.27
CA ILE A 532 30.44 -6.45 -3.14
C ILE A 532 31.91 -6.04 -3.31
N ARG A 533 32.22 -4.77 -3.60
CA ARG A 533 33.61 -4.32 -3.74
C ARG A 533 34.43 -4.50 -2.46
N ASN A 534 33.82 -4.37 -1.29
CA ASN A 534 34.52 -4.62 -0.03
C ASN A 534 34.70 -6.11 0.28
N MET A 535 33.85 -6.99 -0.25
CA MET A 535 34.06 -8.44 -0.16
C MET A 535 35.12 -8.96 -1.13
N LEU A 536 35.44 -8.22 -2.19
CA LEU A 536 36.51 -8.53 -3.15
C LEU A 536 37.91 -8.14 -2.64
N LYS A 537 37.99 -7.32 -1.61
CA LYS A 537 39.23 -6.96 -0.90
C LYS A 537 39.51 -7.98 0.18
#